data_AF-A0A4R4F753-F1
#
_entry.id   AF-A0A4R4F753-F1
#
_cell.length_a   1.000
_cell.length_b   1.000
_cell.length_c   1.000
_cell.angle_alpha   90.00
_cell.angle_beta   90.00
_cell.angle_gamma   90.00
#
_symmetry.space_group_name_H-M   'P 1'
#
loop_
_entity.id
_entity.type
_entity.pdbx_description
1 polymer ?
#
loop_
_entity_poly.entity_id
_entity_poly.type
_entity_poly.pdbx_seq_one_letter_code
_entity_poly.pdbx_strand_id
1 'polypeptide(L)'
;MKLGGILGLVNQVEKSKFINVIDRMCTDVMADDKALASRVNKIDGQIKNASSVEITQLFNLVSSNFEREIKEQLALLGTQATLLTNILSRDGNCIARLSWIETLYDREWKLINKHAKELGTSLKSIDQTSDIDPRVKEYDIYYSCVREAYLNDQRNNRDAKITDDERGILNLLAKKLDIGSDEQAAIEHLINPIPKNGVQDALNNLRELGILFLSRKTQIVFVPDELVQILNNIQGKDVSTKHFQRILRTFSDPELSNILKAHDRKIRGVERKDKIDNILGMGVSLKQILSEDLHGDDSNLTNKKERLKTLIEDLNIDLDKIGTTLDDRIQLIVDSLNNSTDREFSALSASGYKEMYAQLETHFKDLPKLVRSNFEVEDNQEIDVETLRALSITPHDILYMLTNDEVKTIIESMGAKKRGNLRQNILEAFANANDKLIDNYEALAQRDVNLLREQNISITESEIGLKFEEVTKSIFEQLGLDIDEDVRRSINTAKDKADIIISLSEDDVIIGEAKTCKNGDFAKYSTTSRQVKAYVNRCESLGKRVAQVLIVAPSFSQDFVEAAEMDTEVNISLLEAGGLKKILDAYKARRNPKFSAKLFTKGGLLKANLIAKNI
;
A
#
# COMPACT_ATOMS: atom_id res chain seq x y z
N MET A 1 1.91 2.57 -3.75
CA MET A 1 2.08 2.17 -5.18
C MET A 1 3.52 1.74 -5.34
N LYS A 2 3.76 0.63 -6.05
CA LYS A 2 5.11 0.08 -6.25
C LYS A 2 5.97 1.00 -7.13
N LEU A 3 7.28 0.94 -6.94
CA LEU A 3 8.28 1.73 -7.69
C LEU A 3 8.09 1.65 -9.20
N GLY A 4 7.90 0.44 -9.74
CA GLY A 4 7.70 0.24 -11.18
C GLY A 4 6.50 1.00 -11.75
N GLY A 5 5.38 1.06 -11.00
CA GLY A 5 4.19 1.81 -11.38
C GLY A 5 4.44 3.33 -11.39
N ILE A 6 5.11 3.84 -10.36
CA ILE A 6 5.46 5.27 -10.27
C ILE A 6 6.41 5.66 -11.40
N LEU A 7 7.42 4.83 -11.68
CA LEU A 7 8.31 5.05 -12.83
C LEU A 7 7.49 5.16 -14.12
N GLY A 8 6.53 4.27 -14.37
CA GLY A 8 5.64 4.36 -15.53
C GLY A 8 4.85 5.67 -15.66
N LEU A 9 4.55 6.35 -14.55
CA LEU A 9 3.77 7.60 -14.51
C LEU A 9 4.61 8.87 -14.62
N VAL A 10 5.84 8.86 -14.11
CA VAL A 10 6.68 10.06 -14.05
C VAL A 10 7.43 10.31 -15.36
N ASN A 11 7.75 11.57 -15.62
CA ASN A 11 8.47 11.94 -16.84
C ASN A 11 9.94 11.47 -16.82
N GLN A 12 10.59 11.51 -17.98
CA GLN A 12 11.98 11.08 -18.14
C GLN A 12 12.99 11.86 -17.28
N VAL A 13 12.70 13.11 -16.91
CA VAL A 13 13.58 13.91 -16.05
C VAL A 13 13.58 13.35 -14.63
N GLU A 14 12.41 13.07 -14.07
CA GLU A 14 12.27 12.46 -12.75
C GLU A 14 12.85 11.04 -12.73
N LYS A 15 12.60 10.23 -13.78
CA LYS A 15 13.25 8.91 -13.95
C LYS A 15 14.78 9.04 -13.91
N SER A 16 15.33 9.96 -14.69
CA SER A 16 16.79 10.13 -14.82
C SER A 16 17.46 10.48 -13.49
N LYS A 17 16.81 11.27 -12.63
CA LYS A 17 17.37 11.60 -11.30
C LYS A 17 17.52 10.37 -10.43
N PHE A 18 16.46 9.58 -10.32
CA PHE A 18 16.49 8.33 -9.57
C PHE A 18 17.53 7.36 -10.16
N ILE A 19 17.53 7.20 -11.48
CA ILE A 19 18.50 6.37 -12.20
C ILE A 19 19.95 6.77 -11.86
N ASN A 20 20.27 8.06 -11.85
CA ASN A 20 21.63 8.52 -11.54
C ASN A 20 22.05 8.16 -10.10
N VAL A 21 21.11 8.17 -9.14
CA VAL A 21 21.38 7.72 -7.77
C VAL A 21 21.70 6.23 -7.74
N ILE A 22 20.90 5.42 -8.44
CA ILE A 22 21.12 3.97 -8.53
C ILE A 22 22.42 3.64 -9.26
N ASP A 23 22.73 4.31 -10.37
CA ASP A 23 23.95 4.12 -11.17
C ASP A 23 25.21 4.38 -10.34
N ARG A 24 25.21 5.48 -9.57
CA ARG A 24 26.29 5.78 -8.62
C ARG A 24 26.45 4.68 -7.58
N MET A 25 25.35 4.23 -6.97
CA MET A 25 25.39 3.15 -5.97
C MET A 25 25.86 1.82 -6.57
N CYS A 26 25.42 1.47 -7.77
CA CYS A 26 25.89 0.28 -8.47
C CYS A 26 27.39 0.33 -8.69
N THR A 27 27.93 1.49 -9.09
CA THR A 27 29.38 1.70 -9.26
C THR A 27 30.14 1.47 -7.94
N ASP A 28 29.62 2.01 -6.83
CA ASP A 28 30.24 1.86 -5.52
C ASP A 28 30.18 0.41 -5.02
N VAL A 29 29.04 -0.27 -5.19
CA VAL A 29 28.90 -1.68 -4.78
C VAL A 29 29.76 -2.62 -5.62
N MET A 30 29.97 -2.31 -6.91
CA MET A 30 30.86 -3.09 -7.77
C MET A 30 32.32 -3.05 -7.31
N ALA A 31 32.73 -2.01 -6.57
CA ALA A 31 34.06 -1.93 -5.98
C ALA A 31 34.22 -2.88 -4.76
N ASP A 32 33.15 -3.07 -3.98
CA ASP A 32 33.19 -3.74 -2.67
C ASP A 32 32.67 -5.20 -2.67
N ASP A 33 31.72 -5.57 -3.55
CA ASP A 33 31.13 -6.91 -3.62
C ASP A 33 31.17 -7.50 -5.05
N LYS A 34 32.13 -8.42 -5.28
CA LYS A 34 32.30 -9.11 -6.57
C LYS A 34 31.12 -10.00 -6.97
N ALA A 35 30.39 -10.55 -6.01
CA ALA A 35 29.24 -11.41 -6.29
C ALA A 35 28.03 -10.57 -6.71
N LEU A 36 27.76 -9.46 -6.02
CA LEU A 36 26.72 -8.52 -6.40
C LEU A 36 27.05 -7.83 -7.74
N ALA A 37 28.32 -7.44 -7.94
CA ALA A 37 28.82 -6.88 -9.20
C ALA A 37 28.52 -7.77 -10.41
N SER A 38 28.68 -9.10 -10.27
CA SER A 38 28.39 -10.04 -11.35
C SER A 38 26.90 -10.15 -11.71
N ARG A 39 26.00 -9.80 -10.77
CA ARG A 39 24.54 -9.76 -10.99
C ARG A 39 24.13 -8.44 -11.62
N VAL A 40 24.70 -7.33 -11.14
CA VAL A 40 24.53 -6.00 -11.73
C VAL A 40 25.00 -6.01 -13.17
N ASN A 41 26.22 -6.48 -13.47
CA ASN A 41 26.80 -6.56 -14.82
C ASN A 41 25.98 -7.37 -15.84
N LYS A 42 25.12 -8.29 -15.39
CA LYS A 42 24.22 -9.06 -16.30
C LYS A 42 23.00 -8.25 -16.73
N ILE A 43 22.63 -7.26 -15.94
CA ILE A 43 21.53 -6.32 -16.17
C ILE A 43 22.10 -5.02 -16.80
N ASP A 44 23.40 -4.76 -16.60
CA ASP A 44 24.13 -3.55 -16.99
C ASP A 44 24.34 -3.43 -18.52
N GLY A 45 23.30 -2.92 -19.19
CA GLY A 45 23.40 -2.14 -20.43
C GLY A 45 23.42 -0.64 -20.14
N GLN A 46 23.21 0.23 -21.13
CA GLN A 46 23.07 1.68 -20.87
C GLN A 46 21.87 1.94 -19.94
N ILE A 47 22.08 2.06 -18.62
CA ILE A 47 21.04 2.22 -17.58
C ILE A 47 20.08 3.36 -17.90
N LYS A 48 20.54 4.38 -18.64
CA LYS A 48 19.70 5.50 -19.14
C LYS A 48 18.55 5.08 -20.06
N ASN A 49 18.63 3.90 -20.68
CA ASN A 49 17.59 3.34 -21.55
C ASN A 49 16.91 2.11 -20.92
N ALA A 50 17.17 1.81 -19.64
CA ALA A 50 16.56 0.70 -18.94
C ALA A 50 15.06 0.91 -18.73
N SER A 51 14.28 -0.15 -18.88
CA SER A 51 12.84 -0.18 -18.56
C SER A 51 12.60 -0.03 -17.05
N SER A 52 11.39 0.36 -16.65
CA SER A 52 11.02 0.47 -15.22
C SER A 52 11.18 -0.85 -14.46
N VAL A 53 11.01 -1.99 -15.15
CA VAL A 53 11.23 -3.32 -14.58
C VAL A 53 12.70 -3.56 -14.27
N GLU A 54 13.59 -3.25 -15.22
CA GLU A 54 15.04 -3.39 -15.04
C GLU A 54 15.54 -2.46 -13.93
N ILE A 55 15.06 -1.21 -13.87
CA ILE A 55 15.38 -0.26 -12.81
C ILE A 55 14.93 -0.78 -11.44
N THR A 56 13.73 -1.34 -11.34
CA THR A 56 13.21 -1.91 -10.09
C THR A 56 14.05 -3.10 -9.63
N GLN A 57 14.48 -3.96 -10.57
CA GLN A 57 15.37 -5.07 -10.26
C GLN A 57 16.75 -4.60 -9.77
N LEU A 58 17.33 -3.59 -10.42
CA LEU A 58 18.59 -2.98 -9.98
C LEU A 58 18.47 -2.38 -8.59
N PHE A 59 17.42 -1.60 -8.33
CA PHE A 59 17.14 -1.02 -7.03
C PHE A 59 17.05 -2.11 -5.94
N ASN A 60 16.33 -3.20 -6.19
CA ASN A 60 16.23 -4.31 -5.24
C ASN A 60 17.58 -4.96 -4.92
N LEU A 61 18.53 -4.97 -5.87
CA LEU A 61 19.88 -5.49 -5.64
C LEU A 61 20.73 -4.58 -4.75
N VAL A 62 20.54 -3.25 -4.83
CA VAL A 62 21.32 -2.26 -4.06
C VAL A 62 20.57 -1.68 -2.86
N SER A 63 19.34 -2.13 -2.59
CA SER A 63 18.42 -1.57 -1.58
C SER A 63 19.05 -1.48 -0.17
N SER A 64 19.80 -2.50 0.26
CA SER A 64 20.51 -2.47 1.55
C SER A 64 21.56 -1.36 1.64
N ASN A 65 22.26 -1.09 0.54
CA ASN A 65 23.27 -0.04 0.47
C ASN A 65 22.59 1.33 0.38
N PHE A 66 21.47 1.40 -0.35
CA PHE A 66 20.62 2.57 -0.43
C PHE A 66 20.12 2.98 0.94
N GLU A 67 19.58 2.05 1.74
CA GLU A 67 19.12 2.31 3.11
C GLU A 67 20.24 2.91 3.98
N ARG A 68 21.45 2.35 3.92
CA ARG A 68 22.60 2.85 4.68
C ARG A 68 22.98 4.27 4.27
N GLU A 69 23.09 4.55 2.98
CA GLU A 69 23.47 5.89 2.49
C GLU A 69 22.39 6.92 2.84
N ILE A 70 21.10 6.58 2.66
CA ILE A 70 20.00 7.50 3.01
C ILE A 70 19.98 7.80 4.50
N LYS A 71 20.25 6.82 5.36
CA LYS A 71 20.35 7.05 6.80
C LYS A 71 21.40 8.11 7.13
N GLU A 72 22.60 8.01 6.54
CA GLU A 72 23.68 8.98 6.72
C GLU A 72 23.31 10.37 6.16
N GLN A 73 22.74 10.43 4.95
CA GLN A 73 22.35 11.69 4.32
C GLN A 73 21.21 12.41 5.06
N LEU A 74 20.22 11.66 5.57
CA LEU A 74 19.13 12.25 6.36
C LEU A 74 19.62 12.85 7.68
N ALA A 75 20.64 12.26 8.30
CA ALA A 75 21.28 12.83 9.49
C ALA A 75 21.90 14.21 9.20
N LEU A 76 22.40 14.44 7.97
CA LEU A 76 22.98 15.71 7.54
C LEU A 76 21.92 16.76 7.16
N LEU A 77 20.78 16.34 6.59
CA LEU A 77 19.70 17.26 6.19
C LEU A 77 18.91 17.84 7.38
N GLY A 78 19.09 17.28 8.58
CA GLY A 78 18.59 17.84 9.83
C GLY A 78 17.10 17.60 10.10
N THR A 79 16.58 18.26 11.13
CA THR A 79 15.27 17.96 11.76
C THR A 79 14.07 18.19 10.84
N GLN A 80 14.16 19.10 9.87
CA GLN A 80 13.11 19.30 8.86
C GLN A 80 12.94 18.10 7.93
N ALA A 81 14.05 17.49 7.49
CA ALA A 81 14.01 16.31 6.64
C ALA A 81 13.47 15.09 7.42
N THR A 82 13.85 14.95 8.68
CA THR A 82 13.29 13.93 9.58
C THR A 82 11.77 14.07 9.72
N LEU A 83 11.26 15.28 9.94
CA LEU A 83 9.81 15.51 10.03
C LEU A 83 9.10 15.17 8.72
N LEU A 84 9.64 15.60 7.58
CA LEU A 84 9.03 15.31 6.28
C LEU A 84 9.06 13.83 5.93
N THR A 85 10.17 13.14 6.15
CA THR A 85 10.24 11.69 5.91
C THR A 85 9.29 10.91 6.81
N ASN A 86 9.03 11.37 8.04
CA ASN A 86 8.00 10.79 8.90
C ASN A 86 6.60 10.96 8.30
N ILE A 87 6.26 12.17 7.82
CA ILE A 87 4.97 12.46 7.18
C ILE A 87 4.80 11.60 5.92
N LEU A 88 5.80 11.60 5.04
CA LEU A 88 5.77 10.91 3.75
C LEU A 88 5.67 9.38 3.86
N SER A 89 6.12 8.80 4.99
CA SER A 89 6.06 7.36 5.20
C SER A 89 4.75 6.86 5.84
N ARG A 90 3.79 7.77 6.12
CA ARG A 90 2.45 7.42 6.63
C ARG A 90 1.56 6.88 5.50
N ASP A 91 0.60 6.04 5.87
CA ASP A 91 -0.14 5.17 4.94
C ASP A 91 -0.80 5.89 3.74
N GLY A 92 -1.40 7.07 3.94
CA GLY A 92 -2.09 7.82 2.88
C GLY A 92 -1.25 8.88 2.18
N ASN A 93 0.02 9.09 2.59
CA ASN A 93 0.84 10.21 2.11
C ASN A 93 1.84 9.82 1.02
N CYS A 94 1.92 8.54 0.68
CA CYS A 94 2.79 8.05 -0.38
C CYS A 94 2.37 8.56 -1.78
N ILE A 95 1.12 9.02 -1.93
CA ILE A 95 0.62 9.72 -3.11
C ILE A 95 -0.21 10.91 -2.64
N ALA A 96 0.42 12.08 -2.53
CA ALA A 96 -0.20 13.27 -1.98
C ALA A 96 0.14 14.54 -2.75
N ARG A 97 -0.79 15.51 -2.77
CA ARG A 97 -0.47 16.84 -3.31
C ARG A 97 0.51 17.57 -2.39
N LEU A 98 1.36 18.40 -2.99
CA LEU A 98 2.30 19.27 -2.27
C LEU A 98 1.60 20.10 -1.18
N SER A 99 0.44 20.68 -1.49
CA SER A 99 -0.35 21.47 -0.54
C SER A 99 -0.87 20.66 0.66
N TRP A 100 -1.13 19.36 0.46
CA TRP A 100 -1.52 18.47 1.54
C TRP A 100 -0.34 18.20 2.48
N ILE A 101 0.84 17.89 1.91
CA ILE A 101 2.07 17.70 2.68
C ILE A 101 2.43 18.96 3.48
N GLU A 102 2.27 20.16 2.90
CA GLU A 102 2.47 21.43 3.62
C GLU A 102 1.49 21.60 4.78
N THR A 103 0.22 21.20 4.59
CA THR A 103 -0.80 21.24 5.64
C THR A 103 -0.47 20.27 6.78
N LEU A 104 -0.03 19.06 6.45
CA LEU A 104 0.42 18.06 7.43
C LEU A 104 1.66 18.53 8.17
N TYR A 105 2.61 19.12 7.46
CA TYR A 105 3.82 19.69 8.04
C TYR A 105 3.50 20.78 9.06
N ASP A 106 2.65 21.74 8.73
CA ASP A 106 2.23 22.79 9.67
C ASP A 106 1.48 22.21 10.89
N ARG A 107 0.67 21.17 10.69
CA ARG A 107 -0.04 20.48 11.79
C ARG A 107 0.95 19.81 12.74
N GLU A 108 1.86 19.00 12.23
CA GLU A 108 2.87 18.30 13.04
C GLU A 108 3.81 19.28 13.74
N TRP A 109 4.27 20.31 13.02
CA TRP A 109 5.09 21.37 13.59
C TRP A 109 4.39 22.05 14.77
N LYS A 110 3.09 22.36 14.65
CA LYS A 110 2.30 22.95 15.75
C LYS A 110 2.21 22.02 16.95
N LEU A 111 2.05 20.71 16.74
CA LEU A 111 2.01 19.71 17.81
C LEU A 111 3.36 19.64 18.53
N ILE A 112 4.45 19.45 17.79
CA ILE A 112 5.81 19.40 18.35
C ILE A 112 6.12 20.70 19.11
N ASN A 113 5.82 21.87 18.51
CA ASN A 113 6.06 23.15 19.14
C ASN A 113 5.21 23.35 20.42
N LYS A 114 3.97 22.82 20.47
CA LYS A 114 3.15 22.88 21.68
C LYS A 114 3.77 22.01 22.78
N HIS A 115 4.10 20.77 22.45
CA HIS A 115 4.69 19.82 23.40
C HIS A 115 6.05 20.30 23.91
N ALA A 116 6.89 20.83 23.03
CA ALA A 116 8.17 21.44 23.38
C ALA A 116 8.00 22.60 24.38
N LYS A 117 7.00 23.47 24.21
CA LYS A 117 6.72 24.57 25.16
C LYS A 117 6.28 24.07 26.53
N GLU A 118 5.46 23.02 26.56
CA GLU A 118 5.02 22.37 27.80
C GLU A 118 6.22 21.76 28.54
N LEU A 119 7.02 20.93 27.85
CA LEU A 119 8.24 20.32 28.40
C LEU A 119 9.28 21.37 28.82
N GLY A 120 9.50 22.40 28.02
CA GLY A 120 10.43 23.49 28.33
C GLY A 120 10.01 24.31 29.55
N THR A 121 8.71 24.31 29.90
CA THR A 121 8.23 24.92 31.15
C THR A 121 8.53 24.00 32.33
N SER A 122 8.29 22.69 32.19
CA SER A 122 8.61 21.69 33.21
C SER A 122 10.11 21.66 33.52
N LEU A 123 10.98 21.66 32.51
CA LEU A 123 12.45 21.65 32.67
C LEU A 123 12.97 22.87 33.45
N LYS A 124 12.40 24.07 33.21
CA LYS A 124 12.79 25.29 33.94
C LYS A 124 12.40 25.28 35.42
N SER A 125 11.43 24.45 35.80
CA SER A 125 10.95 24.39 37.19
C SER A 125 11.84 23.52 38.10
N ILE A 126 12.76 22.72 37.53
CA ILE A 126 13.65 21.80 38.26
C ILE A 126 14.49 22.54 39.30
N ASP A 127 15.04 23.72 38.96
CA ASP A 127 15.89 24.51 39.85
C ASP A 127 15.11 25.19 41.00
N GLN A 128 13.77 25.16 40.96
CA GLN A 128 12.90 25.94 41.85
C GLN A 128 12.17 25.10 42.91
N THR A 129 12.22 23.77 42.81
CA THR A 129 11.46 22.85 43.68
C THR A 129 12.36 21.78 44.29
N SER A 130 12.21 21.53 45.59
CA SER A 130 12.96 20.48 46.30
C SER A 130 12.45 19.05 46.06
N ASP A 131 11.25 18.91 45.50
CA ASP A 131 10.62 17.62 45.16
C ASP A 131 10.41 17.59 43.63
N ILE A 132 11.36 17.01 42.91
CA ILE A 132 11.37 16.97 41.44
C ILE A 132 10.69 15.68 40.99
N ASP A 133 9.69 15.81 40.13
CA ASP A 133 9.07 14.67 39.45
C ASP A 133 10.16 13.82 38.76
N PRO A 134 10.29 12.52 39.08
CA PRO A 134 11.26 11.63 38.45
C PRO A 134 11.24 11.68 36.93
N ARG A 135 10.07 11.83 36.32
CA ARG A 135 9.92 11.87 34.86
C ARG A 135 10.52 13.15 34.26
N VAL A 136 10.35 14.28 34.94
CA VAL A 136 10.94 15.56 34.53
C VAL A 136 12.47 15.50 34.60
N LYS A 137 13.01 14.77 35.57
CA LYS A 137 14.47 14.55 35.69
C LYS A 137 15.01 13.69 34.55
N GLU A 138 14.27 12.68 34.09
CA GLU A 138 14.65 11.87 32.92
C GLU A 138 14.72 12.72 31.65
N TYR A 139 13.71 13.57 31.43
CA TYR A 139 13.74 14.53 30.32
C TYR A 139 14.92 15.49 30.39
N ASP A 140 15.28 15.97 31.58
CA ASP A 140 16.42 16.88 31.77
C ASP A 140 17.77 16.23 31.47
N ILE A 141 17.96 14.97 31.89
CA ILE A 141 19.15 14.18 31.56
C ILE A 141 19.28 14.07 30.04
N TYR A 142 18.19 13.69 29.37
CA TYR A 142 18.21 13.55 27.91
C TYR A 142 18.43 14.89 27.21
N TYR A 143 17.71 15.94 27.59
CA TYR A 143 17.87 17.31 27.07
C TYR A 143 19.33 17.77 27.18
N SER A 144 19.94 17.58 28.36
CA SER A 144 21.33 17.97 28.60
C SER A 144 22.30 17.22 27.70
N CYS A 145 22.11 15.91 27.51
CA CYS A 145 22.92 15.11 26.60
C CYS A 145 22.77 15.52 25.14
N VAL A 146 21.54 15.74 24.66
CA VAL A 146 21.27 16.19 23.28
C VAL A 146 21.89 17.57 23.04
N ARG A 147 21.72 18.48 23.99
CA ARG A 147 22.26 19.85 23.90
C ARG A 147 23.77 19.85 23.82
N GLU A 148 24.42 19.04 24.67
CA GLU A 148 25.86 18.89 24.66
C GLU A 148 26.36 18.31 23.34
N ALA A 149 25.74 17.22 22.84
CA ALA A 149 26.08 16.61 21.56
C ALA A 149 25.98 17.62 20.41
N TYR A 150 24.88 18.37 20.32
CA TYR A 150 24.67 19.34 19.25
C TYR A 150 25.67 20.51 19.28
N LEU A 151 26.01 21.02 20.48
CA LEU A 151 26.88 22.19 20.64
C LEU A 151 28.38 21.83 20.71
N ASN A 152 28.73 20.55 20.84
CA ASN A 152 30.12 20.11 21.02
C ASN A 152 31.02 20.56 19.87
N ASP A 153 30.54 20.47 18.63
CA ASP A 153 31.28 20.87 17.43
C ASP A 153 31.62 22.38 17.42
N GLN A 154 30.80 23.23 18.04
CA GLN A 154 31.08 24.68 18.14
C GLN A 154 32.35 24.97 18.94
N ARG A 155 32.71 24.11 19.91
CA ARG A 155 33.96 24.26 20.68
C ARG A 155 35.20 24.11 19.80
N ASN A 156 35.06 23.42 18.68
CA ASN A 156 36.11 23.21 17.69
C ASN A 156 35.96 24.13 16.46
N ASN A 157 35.16 25.20 16.57
CA ASN A 157 34.87 26.15 15.48
C ASN A 157 34.29 25.48 14.23
N ARG A 158 33.38 24.52 14.43
CA ARG A 158 32.59 23.84 13.38
C ARG A 158 31.10 24.10 13.57
N ASP A 159 30.32 23.89 12.52
CA ASP A 159 28.87 24.01 12.58
C ASP A 159 28.28 22.96 13.54
N ALA A 160 27.28 23.39 14.33
CA ALA A 160 26.58 22.53 15.28
C ALA A 160 25.78 21.45 14.55
N LYS A 161 26.05 20.19 14.89
CA LYS A 161 25.35 19.02 14.37
C LYS A 161 25.48 17.87 15.35
N ILE A 162 24.61 16.87 15.19
CA ILE A 162 24.72 15.59 15.88
C ILE A 162 25.24 14.58 14.85
N THR A 163 26.35 13.93 15.16
CA THR A 163 26.95 12.87 14.33
C THR A 163 26.17 11.55 14.45
N ASP A 164 26.39 10.59 13.54
CA ASP A 164 25.72 9.28 13.61
C ASP A 164 26.09 8.51 14.89
N ASP A 165 27.36 8.59 15.32
CA ASP A 165 27.81 7.98 16.57
C ASP A 165 27.11 8.60 17.79
N GLU A 166 27.02 9.93 17.86
CA GLU A 166 26.31 10.64 18.92
C GLU A 166 24.81 10.33 18.90
N ARG A 167 24.21 10.27 17.69
CA ARG A 167 22.81 9.88 17.51
C ARG A 167 22.56 8.46 18.02
N GLY A 168 23.46 7.53 17.74
CA GLY A 168 23.39 6.16 18.26
C GLY A 168 23.36 6.10 19.79
N ILE A 169 24.22 6.89 20.45
CA ILE A 169 24.25 7.00 21.92
C ILE A 169 22.97 7.65 22.46
N LEU A 170 22.51 8.74 21.85
CA LEU A 170 21.28 9.44 22.25
C LEU A 170 20.05 8.53 22.12
N ASN A 171 19.95 7.75 21.04
CA ASN A 171 18.86 6.80 20.86
C ASN A 171 18.88 5.70 21.94
N LEU A 172 20.06 5.20 22.30
CA LEU A 172 20.19 4.24 23.40
C LEU A 172 19.81 4.86 24.75
N LEU A 173 20.21 6.12 24.99
CA LEU A 173 19.87 6.86 26.19
C LEU A 173 18.36 7.08 26.30
N ALA A 174 17.72 7.55 25.23
CA ALA A 174 16.27 7.72 25.18
C ALA A 174 15.54 6.42 25.52
N LYS A 175 15.98 5.29 24.95
CA LYS A 175 15.42 3.97 25.28
C LYS A 175 15.60 3.60 26.75
N LYS A 176 16.74 3.91 27.36
CA LYS A 176 17.00 3.59 28.78
C LYS A 176 16.24 4.50 29.76
N LEU A 177 15.85 5.68 29.31
CA LEU A 177 15.02 6.63 30.05
C LEU A 177 13.53 6.54 29.67
N ASP A 178 13.16 5.55 28.84
CA ASP A 178 11.81 5.36 28.34
C ASP A 178 11.20 6.61 27.68
N ILE A 179 12.01 7.35 26.92
CA ILE A 179 11.58 8.59 26.24
C ILE A 179 11.05 8.25 24.85
N GLY A 180 9.77 8.52 24.62
CA GLY A 180 9.05 8.29 23.37
C GLY A 180 9.57 9.16 22.22
N SER A 181 9.25 8.78 20.98
CA SER A 181 9.71 9.54 19.81
C SER A 181 9.08 10.94 19.73
N ASP A 182 7.84 11.09 20.19
CA ASP A 182 7.14 12.37 20.31
C ASP A 182 7.83 13.31 21.32
N GLU A 183 8.28 12.77 22.44
CA GLU A 183 9.04 13.49 23.47
C GLU A 183 10.44 13.85 22.97
N GLN A 184 11.15 12.92 22.32
CA GLN A 184 12.45 13.19 21.70
C GLN A 184 12.37 14.35 20.70
N ALA A 185 11.38 14.31 19.79
CA ALA A 185 11.18 15.37 18.81
C ALA A 185 10.90 16.74 19.47
N ALA A 186 10.11 16.75 20.55
CA ALA A 186 9.83 17.97 21.30
C ALA A 186 11.08 18.52 22.04
N ILE A 187 11.88 17.65 22.65
CA ILE A 187 13.13 18.02 23.33
C ILE A 187 14.18 18.51 22.33
N GLU A 188 14.35 17.83 21.20
CA GLU A 188 15.25 18.26 20.12
C GLU A 188 14.83 19.60 19.53
N HIS A 189 13.52 19.84 19.38
CA HIS A 189 12.98 21.11 18.91
C HIS A 189 13.27 22.29 19.87
N LEU A 190 13.50 22.03 21.17
CA LEU A 190 13.95 23.06 22.12
C LEU A 190 15.41 23.48 21.88
N ILE A 191 16.23 22.62 21.27
CA ILE A 191 17.67 22.81 21.08
C ILE A 191 17.96 23.30 19.67
N ASN A 192 17.43 22.58 18.67
CA ASN A 192 17.53 22.88 17.25
C ASN A 192 16.12 22.97 16.64
N PRO A 193 15.48 24.15 16.69
CA PRO A 193 14.10 24.32 16.27
C PRO A 193 13.88 23.90 14.81
N ILE A 194 12.85 23.09 14.59
CA ILE A 194 12.39 22.72 13.26
C ILE A 194 11.91 23.99 12.55
N PRO A 195 12.44 24.32 11.35
CA PRO A 195 11.97 25.44 10.55
C PRO A 195 10.47 25.33 10.26
N LYS A 196 9.73 26.43 10.38
CA LYS A 196 8.28 26.42 10.08
C LYS A 196 7.98 26.39 8.57
N ASN A 197 8.90 26.91 7.75
CA ASN A 197 8.77 27.07 6.31
C ASN A 197 9.88 26.30 5.59
N GLY A 198 9.85 26.26 4.25
CA GLY A 198 10.90 25.61 3.44
C GLY A 198 10.59 24.15 3.06
N VAL A 199 9.33 23.73 3.18
CA VAL A 199 8.88 22.37 2.81
C VAL A 199 9.28 22.01 1.39
N GLN A 200 9.11 22.94 0.44
CA GLN A 200 9.43 22.68 -0.96
C GLN A 200 10.93 22.46 -1.20
N ASP A 201 11.80 23.23 -0.53
CA ASP A 201 13.25 23.07 -0.65
C ASP A 201 13.71 21.74 -0.04
N ALA A 202 13.15 21.38 1.12
CA ALA A 202 13.44 20.10 1.75
C ALA A 202 12.93 18.91 0.90
N LEU A 203 11.74 19.01 0.28
CA LEU A 203 11.27 18.00 -0.67
C LEU A 203 12.16 17.89 -1.91
N ASN A 204 12.70 19.01 -2.40
CA ASN A 204 13.68 18.98 -3.49
C ASN A 204 14.96 18.24 -3.06
N ASN A 205 15.45 18.46 -1.83
CA ASN A 205 16.62 17.74 -1.31
C ASN A 205 16.34 16.22 -1.23
N LEU A 206 15.17 15.82 -0.70
CA LEU A 206 14.76 14.41 -0.66
C LEU A 206 14.62 13.81 -2.07
N ARG A 207 14.14 14.59 -3.05
CA ARG A 207 14.09 14.18 -4.45
C ARG A 207 15.48 13.93 -5.03
N GLU A 208 16.46 14.79 -4.75
CA GLU A 208 17.84 14.57 -5.24
C GLU A 208 18.51 13.34 -4.61
N LEU A 209 18.07 12.93 -3.41
CA LEU A 209 18.46 11.67 -2.78
C LEU A 209 17.75 10.44 -3.39
N GLY A 210 16.78 10.63 -4.29
CA GLY A 210 16.00 9.55 -4.87
C GLY A 210 14.95 8.96 -3.92
N ILE A 211 14.57 9.67 -2.85
CA ILE A 211 13.57 9.20 -1.86
C ILE A 211 12.13 9.36 -2.38
N LEU A 212 11.90 10.32 -3.28
CA LEU A 212 10.58 10.65 -3.81
C LEU A 212 10.65 11.14 -5.26
N PHE A 213 9.51 11.15 -5.92
CA PHE A 213 9.31 11.71 -7.26
C PHE A 213 8.28 12.84 -7.20
N LEU A 214 8.43 13.84 -8.08
CA LEU A 214 7.50 14.98 -8.13
C LEU A 214 6.93 15.19 -9.53
N SER A 215 5.61 15.06 -9.66
CA SER A 215 4.92 15.48 -10.88
C SER A 215 4.70 16.99 -10.85
N ARG A 216 5.48 17.74 -11.63
CA ARG A 216 5.32 19.20 -11.75
C ARG A 216 3.97 19.61 -12.34
N LYS A 217 3.37 18.76 -13.19
CA LYS A 217 2.08 19.05 -13.85
C LYS A 217 0.92 19.00 -12.85
N THR A 218 0.92 18.01 -11.96
CA THR A 218 -0.17 17.78 -11.00
C THR A 218 0.17 18.23 -9.59
N GLN A 219 1.42 18.64 -9.33
CA GLN A 219 1.95 18.96 -7.99
C GLN A 219 1.77 17.80 -7.00
N ILE A 220 1.87 16.56 -7.49
CA ILE A 220 1.78 15.34 -6.68
C ILE A 220 3.19 14.85 -6.37
N VAL A 221 3.40 14.52 -5.10
CA VAL A 221 4.56 13.81 -4.57
C VAL A 221 4.24 12.32 -4.54
N PHE A 222 5.13 11.52 -5.10
CA PHE A 222 5.05 10.07 -5.08
C PHE A 222 6.21 9.49 -4.28
N VAL A 223 5.90 8.61 -3.35
CA VAL A 223 6.87 7.83 -2.57
C VAL A 223 6.53 6.36 -2.78
N PRO A 224 7.36 5.61 -3.53
CA PRO A 224 7.19 4.17 -3.71
C PRO A 224 7.09 3.41 -2.39
N ASP A 225 6.30 2.34 -2.37
CA ASP A 225 6.13 1.49 -1.19
C ASP A 225 7.46 0.93 -0.68
N GLU A 226 8.37 0.60 -1.59
CA GLU A 226 9.71 0.13 -1.25
C GLU A 226 10.53 1.20 -0.52
N LEU A 227 10.38 2.47 -0.91
CA LEU A 227 11.04 3.59 -0.23
C LEU A 227 10.36 3.94 1.09
N VAL A 228 9.03 3.81 1.18
CA VAL A 228 8.29 3.92 2.45
C VAL A 228 8.81 2.90 3.47
N GLN A 229 9.06 1.65 3.05
CA GLN A 229 9.62 0.62 3.94
C GLN A 229 11.03 1.00 4.43
N ILE A 230 11.91 1.48 3.55
CA ILE A 230 13.24 1.96 3.91
C ILE A 230 13.16 3.10 4.92
N LEU A 231 12.29 4.09 4.67
CA LEU A 231 12.10 5.22 5.59
C LEU A 231 11.58 4.76 6.96
N ASN A 232 10.66 3.79 7.00
CA ASN A 232 10.15 3.22 8.24
C ASN A 232 11.26 2.48 9.01
N ASN A 233 12.09 1.68 8.34
CA ASN A 233 13.26 1.02 8.95
C ASN A 233 14.23 2.04 9.57
N ILE A 234 14.57 3.09 8.82
CA ILE A 234 15.47 4.17 9.29
C ILE A 234 14.88 4.88 10.52
N GLN A 235 13.56 5.05 10.58
CA GLN A 235 12.85 5.66 11.70
C GLN A 235 12.60 4.69 12.88
N GLY A 236 13.04 3.43 12.78
CA GLY A 236 12.80 2.42 13.82
C GLY A 236 11.33 1.97 13.93
N LYS A 237 10.54 2.18 12.88
CA LYS A 237 9.16 1.69 12.78
C LYS A 237 9.18 0.26 12.23
N ASP A 238 8.93 -0.71 13.11
CA ASP A 238 8.93 -2.14 12.75
C ASP A 238 7.87 -2.47 11.67
N VAL A 239 6.71 -1.81 11.72
CA VAL A 239 5.59 -1.99 10.79
C VAL A 239 4.92 -0.65 10.48
N SER A 240 4.12 -0.59 9.41
CA SER A 240 3.29 0.56 9.06
C SER A 240 2.20 0.85 10.10
N THR A 241 1.65 2.08 10.10
CA THR A 241 0.68 2.53 11.11
C THR A 241 -0.60 1.69 11.06
N LYS A 242 -1.12 1.37 9.88
CA LYS A 242 -2.27 0.47 9.69
C LYS A 242 -2.02 -0.95 10.22
N HIS A 243 -0.80 -1.49 10.07
CA HIS A 243 -0.45 -2.81 10.62
C HIS A 243 -0.31 -2.75 12.14
N PHE A 244 0.24 -1.67 12.67
CA PHE A 244 0.30 -1.47 14.12
C PHE A 244 -1.10 -1.35 14.72
N GLN A 245 -1.98 -0.55 14.10
CA GLN A 245 -3.39 -0.44 14.49
C GLN A 245 -4.09 -1.81 14.45
N ARG A 246 -3.83 -2.61 13.41
CA ARG A 246 -4.34 -3.98 13.28
C ARG A 246 -3.95 -4.83 14.50
N ILE A 247 -2.69 -4.80 14.92
CA ILE A 247 -2.21 -5.50 16.12
C ILE A 247 -2.96 -4.99 17.36
N LEU A 248 -3.00 -3.68 17.59
CA LEU A 248 -3.65 -3.09 18.77
C LEU A 248 -5.15 -3.42 18.85
N ARG A 249 -5.83 -3.57 17.70
CA ARG A 249 -7.24 -3.98 17.64
C ARG A 249 -7.47 -5.41 18.13
N THR A 250 -6.46 -6.28 18.06
CA THR A 250 -6.53 -7.66 18.60
C THR A 250 -6.31 -7.71 20.12
N PHE A 251 -5.65 -6.71 20.71
CA PHE A 251 -5.35 -6.73 22.14
C PHE A 251 -6.59 -6.57 23.01
N SER A 252 -6.61 -7.19 24.16
CA SER A 252 -7.64 -6.96 25.18
C SER A 252 -7.52 -5.57 25.79
N ASP A 253 -8.57 -5.09 26.47
CA ASP A 253 -8.50 -3.79 27.17
C ASP A 253 -7.44 -3.74 28.30
N PRO A 254 -7.24 -4.82 29.09
CA PRO A 254 -6.11 -4.90 30.03
C PRO A 254 -4.75 -4.78 29.35
N GLU A 255 -4.54 -5.44 28.20
CA GLU A 255 -3.30 -5.37 27.43
C GLU A 255 -2.99 -3.95 26.97
N LEU A 256 -3.98 -3.24 26.40
CA LEU A 256 -3.81 -1.82 26.04
C LEU A 256 -3.51 -0.95 27.26
N SER A 257 -4.10 -1.27 28.41
CA SER A 257 -3.87 -0.54 29.65
C SER A 257 -2.48 -0.80 30.23
N ASN A 258 -1.93 -2.01 30.07
CA ASN A 258 -0.56 -2.33 30.47
C ASN A 258 0.44 -1.50 29.67
N ILE A 259 0.25 -1.41 28.35
CA ILE A 259 1.11 -0.59 27.47
C ILE A 259 1.08 0.87 27.93
N LEU A 260 -0.10 1.45 28.14
CA LEU A 260 -0.19 2.83 28.62
C LEU A 260 0.42 3.02 30.02
N LYS A 261 0.25 2.06 30.92
CA LYS A 261 0.83 2.09 32.27
C LYS A 261 2.35 2.03 32.24
N ALA A 262 2.94 1.25 31.33
CA ALA A 262 4.39 1.11 31.20
C ALA A 262 5.07 2.44 30.86
N HIS A 263 4.35 3.34 30.20
CA HIS A 263 4.82 4.66 29.74
C HIS A 263 4.16 5.82 30.50
N ASP A 264 3.70 5.59 31.73
CA ASP A 264 3.09 6.58 32.62
C ASP A 264 1.90 7.38 32.01
N ARG A 265 1.18 6.78 31.05
CA ARG A 265 0.00 7.39 30.43
C ARG A 265 -1.27 7.08 31.23
N LYS A 266 -2.24 7.98 31.14
CA LYS A 266 -3.53 7.85 31.84
C LYS A 266 -4.31 6.63 31.33
N ILE A 267 -4.65 5.72 32.24
CA ILE A 267 -5.44 4.50 31.93
C ILE A 267 -6.92 4.59 32.33
N ARG A 268 -7.24 5.36 33.39
CA ARG A 268 -8.59 5.40 33.96
C ARG A 268 -9.48 6.40 33.22
N GLY A 269 -10.68 5.96 32.83
CA GLY A 269 -11.66 6.79 32.14
C GLY A 269 -11.28 7.12 30.68
N VAL A 270 -10.40 6.32 30.09
CA VAL A 270 -10.00 6.42 28.67
C VAL A 270 -10.68 5.29 27.92
N GLU A 271 -11.43 5.62 26.87
CA GLU A 271 -12.10 4.61 26.05
C GLU A 271 -11.08 3.80 25.25
N ARG A 272 -11.46 2.58 24.86
CA ARG A 272 -10.58 1.68 24.10
C ARG A 272 -10.05 2.31 22.81
N LYS A 273 -10.88 3.10 22.12
CA LYS A 273 -10.46 3.82 20.90
C LYS A 273 -9.33 4.79 21.23
N ASP A 274 -9.53 5.65 22.21
CA ASP A 274 -8.54 6.61 22.65
C ASP A 274 -7.27 5.92 23.16
N LYS A 275 -7.36 4.77 23.83
CA LYS A 275 -6.17 4.00 24.23
C LYS A 275 -5.32 3.60 23.02
N ILE A 276 -5.94 3.13 21.95
CA ILE A 276 -5.24 2.76 20.71
C ILE A 276 -4.60 3.99 20.08
N ASP A 277 -5.36 5.09 19.96
CA ASP A 277 -4.87 6.32 19.35
C ASP A 277 -3.68 6.92 20.15
N ASN A 278 -3.73 6.85 21.49
CA ASN A 278 -2.61 7.25 22.34
C ASN A 278 -1.38 6.37 22.11
N ILE A 279 -1.53 5.03 22.07
CA ILE A 279 -0.40 4.12 21.84
C ILE A 279 0.24 4.36 20.46
N LEU A 280 -0.57 4.56 19.42
CA LEU A 280 -0.08 4.90 18.09
C LEU A 280 0.72 6.22 18.08
N GLY A 281 0.29 7.21 18.87
CA GLY A 281 0.93 8.53 18.97
C GLY A 281 2.22 8.58 19.80
N MET A 282 2.47 7.60 20.68
CA MET A 282 3.67 7.57 21.54
C MET A 282 4.96 7.22 20.78
N GLY A 283 4.85 6.60 19.59
CA GLY A 283 6.02 6.22 18.79
C GLY A 283 6.92 5.17 19.45
N VAL A 284 6.34 4.28 20.28
CA VAL A 284 7.05 3.15 20.90
C VAL A 284 7.21 2.03 19.87
N SER A 285 8.36 1.36 19.85
CA SER A 285 8.60 0.26 18.91
C SER A 285 7.68 -0.93 19.21
N LEU A 286 7.20 -1.58 18.16
CA LEU A 286 6.33 -2.75 18.28
C LEU A 286 7.08 -3.88 18.99
N LYS A 287 8.38 -4.01 18.73
CA LYS A 287 9.23 -4.98 19.43
C LYS A 287 9.17 -4.81 20.95
N GLN A 288 9.32 -3.58 21.46
CA GLN A 288 9.26 -3.28 22.89
C GLN A 288 7.90 -3.65 23.47
N ILE A 289 6.82 -3.24 22.79
CA ILE A 289 5.45 -3.55 23.19
C ILE A 289 5.24 -5.06 23.29
N LEU A 290 5.61 -5.82 22.26
CA LEU A 290 5.37 -7.26 22.22
C LEU A 290 6.28 -8.05 23.18
N SER A 291 7.47 -7.56 23.49
CA SER A 291 8.40 -8.24 24.41
C SER A 291 8.13 -7.94 25.87
N GLU A 292 7.71 -6.72 26.19
CA GLU A 292 7.68 -6.17 27.54
C GLU A 292 6.30 -5.56 27.86
N ASP A 293 5.94 -4.43 27.26
CA ASP A 293 4.86 -3.54 27.72
C ASP A 293 3.45 -4.16 27.64
N LEU A 294 3.24 -5.13 26.74
CA LEU A 294 1.99 -5.87 26.62
C LEU A 294 1.66 -6.69 27.87
N HIS A 295 2.70 -7.16 28.56
CA HIS A 295 2.60 -8.20 29.59
C HIS A 295 2.51 -7.59 30.98
N GLY A 296 1.75 -8.22 31.87
CA GLY A 296 1.76 -7.84 33.28
C GLY A 296 3.07 -8.25 33.97
N ASP A 297 3.40 -7.59 35.08
CA ASP A 297 4.66 -7.75 35.83
C ASP A 297 4.99 -9.21 36.21
N ASP A 298 3.96 -10.05 36.40
CA ASP A 298 4.10 -11.46 36.78
C ASP A 298 4.28 -12.43 35.59
N SER A 299 4.41 -11.92 34.36
CA SER A 299 4.41 -12.76 33.15
C SER A 299 5.77 -13.38 32.87
N ASN A 300 5.86 -14.71 33.00
CA ASN A 300 7.06 -15.46 32.62
C ASN A 300 7.22 -15.61 31.09
N LEU A 301 8.41 -16.01 30.65
CA LEU A 301 8.75 -16.16 29.22
C LEU A 301 7.82 -17.12 28.46
N THR A 302 7.32 -18.18 29.10
CA THR A 302 6.40 -19.14 28.48
C THR A 302 5.06 -18.48 28.19
N ASN A 303 4.53 -17.71 29.14
CA ASN A 303 3.28 -16.97 28.97
C ASN A 303 3.41 -15.94 27.83
N LYS A 304 4.54 -15.21 27.78
CA LYS A 304 4.81 -14.25 26.70
C LYS A 304 4.81 -14.93 25.33
N LYS A 305 5.49 -16.08 25.20
CA LYS A 305 5.53 -16.86 23.97
C LYS A 305 4.15 -17.37 23.55
N GLU A 306 3.35 -17.89 24.48
CA GLU A 306 2.00 -18.37 24.15
C GLU A 306 1.10 -17.23 23.71
N ARG A 307 1.21 -16.05 24.33
CA ARG A 307 0.44 -14.88 23.89
C ARG A 307 0.77 -14.45 22.45
N LEU A 308 2.05 -14.49 22.06
CA LEU A 308 2.45 -14.22 20.67
C LEU A 308 1.92 -15.28 19.69
N LYS A 309 1.80 -16.54 20.12
CA LYS A 309 1.17 -17.58 19.31
C LYS A 309 -0.32 -17.29 19.11
N THR A 310 -1.04 -16.90 20.16
CA THR A 310 -2.44 -16.43 20.02
C THR A 310 -2.53 -15.22 19.10
N LEU A 311 -1.58 -14.28 19.17
CA LEU A 311 -1.56 -13.11 18.28
C LEU A 311 -1.40 -13.51 16.81
N ILE A 312 -0.55 -14.49 16.50
CA ILE A 312 -0.40 -15.06 15.15
C ILE A 312 -1.75 -15.63 14.66
N GLU A 313 -2.45 -16.37 15.52
CA GLU A 313 -3.78 -16.92 15.21
C GLU A 313 -4.84 -15.82 15.02
N ASP A 314 -4.87 -14.81 15.91
CA ASP A 314 -5.80 -13.67 15.86
C ASP A 314 -5.63 -12.83 14.58
N LEU A 315 -4.39 -12.68 14.12
CA LEU A 315 -4.04 -11.97 12.89
C LEU A 315 -4.15 -12.84 11.63
N ASN A 316 -4.48 -14.13 11.78
CA ASN A 316 -4.53 -15.10 10.68
C ASN A 316 -3.21 -15.14 9.88
N ILE A 317 -2.09 -15.10 10.60
CA ILE A 317 -0.75 -15.16 10.01
C ILE A 317 -0.39 -16.64 9.78
N ASP A 318 -0.36 -17.03 8.51
CA ASP A 318 0.08 -18.36 8.10
C ASP A 318 1.62 -18.46 8.12
N LEU A 319 2.14 -19.38 8.94
CA LEU A 319 3.57 -19.61 9.13
C LEU A 319 3.86 -21.11 9.10
N ASP A 320 4.88 -21.50 8.33
CA ASP A 320 5.38 -22.88 8.33
C ASP A 320 5.92 -23.29 9.72
N LYS A 321 6.49 -22.34 10.46
CA LYS A 321 7.08 -22.53 11.79
C LYS A 321 6.91 -21.27 12.64
N ILE A 322 6.54 -21.46 13.91
CA ILE A 322 6.23 -20.36 14.85
C ILE A 322 7.49 -19.75 15.49
N GLY A 323 8.69 -20.32 15.31
CA GLY A 323 9.91 -19.82 15.94
C GLY A 323 10.08 -20.25 17.41
N THR A 324 11.33 -20.28 17.89
CA THR A 324 11.68 -20.88 19.18
C THR A 324 11.89 -19.86 20.30
N THR A 325 12.41 -18.69 19.97
CA THR A 325 12.59 -17.58 20.92
C THR A 325 11.41 -16.60 20.86
N LEU A 326 11.38 -15.66 21.82
CA LEU A 326 10.38 -14.59 21.81
C LEU A 326 10.67 -13.61 20.66
N ASP A 327 11.95 -13.25 20.47
CA ASP A 327 12.41 -12.41 19.37
C ASP A 327 12.09 -13.02 18.00
N ASP A 328 12.31 -14.33 17.81
CA ASP A 328 11.98 -15.01 16.55
C ASP A 328 10.49 -14.84 16.22
N ARG A 329 9.61 -15.01 17.21
CA ARG A 329 8.15 -14.88 17.05
C ARG A 329 7.75 -13.46 16.67
N ILE A 330 8.34 -12.45 17.33
CA ILE A 330 8.10 -11.04 17.01
C ILE A 330 8.53 -10.75 15.58
N GLN A 331 9.74 -11.20 15.19
CA GLN A 331 10.24 -10.98 13.84
C GLN A 331 9.36 -11.64 12.78
N LEU A 332 8.88 -12.87 13.02
CA LEU A 332 7.96 -13.54 12.10
C LEU A 332 6.63 -12.77 11.93
N ILE A 333 6.10 -12.17 13.00
CA ILE A 333 4.89 -11.33 12.92
C ILE A 333 5.18 -10.07 12.08
N VAL A 334 6.29 -9.39 12.37
CA VAL A 334 6.72 -8.17 11.65
C VAL A 334 6.91 -8.47 10.17
N ASP A 335 7.69 -9.51 9.84
CA ASP A 335 7.98 -9.90 8.46
C ASP A 335 6.71 -10.32 7.71
N SER A 336 5.81 -11.04 8.38
CA SER A 336 4.54 -11.46 7.77
C SER A 336 3.66 -10.26 7.41
N LEU A 337 3.57 -9.26 8.31
CA LEU A 337 2.78 -8.05 8.06
C LEU A 337 3.41 -7.16 7.00
N ASN A 338 4.73 -6.93 7.03
CA ASN A 338 5.40 -6.09 6.03
C ASN A 338 5.33 -6.68 4.62
N ASN A 339 5.15 -8.00 4.49
CA ASN A 339 5.01 -8.70 3.21
C ASN A 339 3.57 -9.16 2.90
N SER A 340 2.55 -8.71 3.63
CA SER A 340 1.19 -9.23 3.48
C SER A 340 0.40 -8.60 2.33
N THR A 341 0.77 -7.41 1.87
CA THR A 341 -0.03 -6.56 0.97
C THR A 341 -0.51 -7.28 -0.29
N ASP A 342 0.39 -7.95 -1.01
CA ASP A 342 0.04 -8.63 -2.28
C ASP A 342 -0.92 -9.81 -2.04
N ARG A 343 -0.69 -10.57 -0.96
CA ARG A 343 -1.58 -11.67 -0.55
C ARG A 343 -2.97 -11.14 -0.17
N GLU A 344 -3.02 -10.03 0.56
CA GLU A 344 -4.27 -9.43 1.02
C GLU A 344 -5.08 -8.81 -0.13
N PHE A 345 -4.41 -8.21 -1.12
CA PHE A 345 -5.06 -7.80 -2.36
C PHE A 345 -5.49 -8.97 -3.23
N SER A 346 -4.91 -10.15 -3.04
CA SER A 346 -5.34 -11.38 -3.71
C SER A 346 -6.49 -12.08 -2.98
N ALA A 347 -6.81 -11.67 -1.74
CA ALA A 347 -7.91 -12.25 -0.97
C ALA A 347 -9.30 -11.89 -1.53
N LEU A 348 -9.38 -10.76 -2.25
CA LEU A 348 -10.57 -10.33 -2.99
C LEU A 348 -10.15 -9.86 -4.38
N SER A 349 -10.96 -10.16 -5.40
CA SER A 349 -10.85 -9.48 -6.68
C SER A 349 -11.06 -7.97 -6.52
N ALA A 350 -10.65 -7.16 -7.50
CA ALA A 350 -10.94 -5.72 -7.48
C ALA A 350 -12.45 -5.45 -7.36
N SER A 351 -13.29 -6.26 -8.01
CA SER A 351 -14.76 -6.20 -7.90
C SER A 351 -15.25 -6.57 -6.51
N GLY A 352 -14.73 -7.66 -5.90
CA GLY A 352 -15.11 -8.09 -4.56
C GLY A 352 -14.75 -7.06 -3.49
N TYR A 353 -13.62 -6.38 -3.64
CA TYR A 353 -13.24 -5.28 -2.75
C TYR A 353 -14.22 -4.09 -2.90
N LYS A 354 -14.59 -3.74 -4.13
CA LYS A 354 -15.53 -2.64 -4.40
C LYS A 354 -16.91 -2.91 -3.83
N GLU A 355 -17.40 -4.14 -3.95
CA GLU A 355 -18.66 -4.57 -3.33
C GLU A 355 -18.58 -4.53 -1.80
N MET A 356 -17.49 -5.02 -1.21
CA MET A 356 -17.28 -4.95 0.24
C MET A 356 -17.31 -3.49 0.72
N TYR A 357 -16.55 -2.62 0.06
CA TYR A 357 -16.48 -1.20 0.43
C TYR A 357 -17.85 -0.52 0.32
N ALA A 358 -18.57 -0.72 -0.79
CA ALA A 358 -19.91 -0.16 -0.98
C ALA A 358 -20.89 -0.67 0.09
N GLN A 359 -20.85 -1.97 0.41
CA GLN A 359 -21.70 -2.53 1.46
C GLN A 359 -21.38 -1.91 2.82
N LEU A 360 -20.10 -1.73 3.16
CA LEU A 360 -19.70 -1.04 4.39
C LEU A 360 -20.20 0.41 4.42
N GLU A 361 -20.15 1.12 3.29
CA GLU A 361 -20.63 2.51 3.19
C GLU A 361 -22.15 2.60 3.42
N THR A 362 -22.93 1.59 3.03
CA THR A 362 -24.38 1.55 3.34
C THR A 362 -24.65 1.45 4.84
N HIS A 363 -23.80 0.76 5.59
CA HIS A 363 -23.90 0.62 7.06
C HIS A 363 -23.30 1.83 7.79
N PHE A 364 -22.22 2.41 7.26
CA PHE A 364 -21.47 3.51 7.86
C PHE A 364 -21.39 4.68 6.87
N LYS A 365 -22.36 5.59 6.92
CA LYS A 365 -22.40 6.77 6.02
C LYS A 365 -21.18 7.68 6.14
N ASP A 366 -20.51 7.68 7.29
CA ASP A 366 -19.27 8.44 7.51
C ASP A 366 -18.00 7.62 7.21
N LEU A 367 -18.11 6.43 6.60
CA LEU A 367 -16.97 5.59 6.23
C LEU A 367 -15.88 6.35 5.44
N PRO A 368 -16.20 7.18 4.43
CA PRO A 368 -15.17 7.93 3.72
C PRO A 368 -14.42 8.94 4.61
N LYS A 369 -15.08 9.51 5.63
CA LYS A 369 -14.40 10.39 6.60
C LYS A 369 -13.49 9.59 7.52
N LEU A 370 -13.95 8.42 7.95
CA LEU A 370 -13.17 7.52 8.80
C LEU A 370 -11.91 7.01 8.10
N VAL A 371 -12.01 6.67 6.80
CA VAL A 371 -10.86 6.29 5.97
C VAL A 371 -9.86 7.45 5.89
N ARG A 372 -10.32 8.68 5.61
CA ARG A 372 -9.44 9.86 5.57
C ARG A 372 -8.72 10.09 6.89
N SER A 373 -9.45 10.03 8.00
CA SER A 373 -8.84 10.28 9.31
C SER A 373 -7.85 9.19 9.72
N ASN A 374 -8.16 7.91 9.47
CA ASN A 374 -7.29 6.82 9.91
C ASN A 374 -6.04 6.64 9.04
N PHE A 375 -6.13 6.90 7.74
CA PHE A 375 -5.00 6.74 6.83
C PHE A 375 -4.35 8.07 6.42
N GLU A 376 -4.82 9.20 6.95
CA GLU A 376 -4.32 10.56 6.63
C GLU A 376 -4.46 10.94 5.13
N VAL A 377 -5.51 10.43 4.48
CA VAL A 377 -5.79 10.72 3.05
C VAL A 377 -6.36 12.13 2.91
N GLU A 378 -5.95 12.82 1.84
CA GLU A 378 -6.36 14.19 1.55
C GLU A 378 -7.90 14.33 1.39
N ASP A 379 -8.48 15.39 1.98
CA ASP A 379 -9.93 15.61 2.01
C ASP A 379 -10.59 15.63 0.62
N ASN A 380 -9.91 16.26 -0.34
CA ASN A 380 -10.40 16.48 -1.70
C ASN A 380 -10.13 15.30 -2.64
N GLN A 381 -9.50 14.22 -2.15
CA GLN A 381 -9.27 13.01 -2.93
C GLN A 381 -10.53 12.14 -2.90
N GLU A 382 -10.92 11.61 -4.07
CA GLU A 382 -11.97 10.61 -4.17
C GLU A 382 -11.49 9.30 -3.53
N ILE A 383 -12.33 8.68 -2.72
CA ILE A 383 -12.01 7.39 -2.09
C ILE A 383 -12.73 6.30 -2.86
N ASP A 384 -11.97 5.60 -3.68
CA ASP A 384 -12.39 4.40 -4.38
C ASP A 384 -11.34 3.29 -4.20
N VAL A 385 -11.67 2.08 -4.66
CA VAL A 385 -10.81 0.90 -4.47
C VAL A 385 -9.46 1.07 -5.18
N GLU A 386 -9.44 1.76 -6.31
CA GLU A 386 -8.22 2.03 -7.06
C GLU A 386 -7.29 2.97 -6.28
N THR A 387 -7.83 4.03 -5.69
CA THR A 387 -7.10 4.95 -4.81
C THR A 387 -6.58 4.22 -3.58
N LEU A 388 -7.41 3.41 -2.94
CA LEU A 388 -6.99 2.59 -1.79
C LEU A 388 -5.86 1.63 -2.19
N ARG A 389 -5.95 0.98 -3.36
CA ARG A 389 -4.89 0.11 -3.88
C ARG A 389 -3.60 0.88 -4.20
N ALA A 390 -3.71 2.07 -4.76
CA ALA A 390 -2.57 2.94 -5.04
C ALA A 390 -1.86 3.39 -3.74
N LEU A 391 -2.60 3.55 -2.65
CA LEU A 391 -2.06 3.81 -1.30
C LEU A 391 -1.70 2.52 -0.54
N SER A 392 -1.79 1.37 -1.19
CA SER A 392 -1.52 0.05 -0.61
C SER A 392 -2.39 -0.29 0.61
N ILE A 393 -3.59 0.30 0.69
CA ILE A 393 -4.63 0.04 1.71
C ILE A 393 -5.48 -1.14 1.28
N THR A 394 -5.34 -2.26 1.99
CA THR A 394 -5.96 -3.53 1.64
C THR A 394 -7.39 -3.64 2.19
N PRO A 395 -8.18 -4.62 1.71
CA PRO A 395 -9.49 -4.92 2.32
C PRO A 395 -9.39 -5.23 3.82
N HIS A 396 -8.28 -5.84 4.25
CA HIS A 396 -8.05 -6.13 5.66
C HIS A 396 -7.88 -4.84 6.45
N ASP A 397 -7.11 -3.88 5.93
CA ASP A 397 -6.90 -2.58 6.59
C ASP A 397 -8.23 -1.85 6.81
N ILE A 398 -9.13 -1.86 5.81
CA ILE A 398 -10.48 -1.30 5.95
C ILE A 398 -11.28 -1.99 7.07
N LEU A 399 -11.19 -3.31 7.21
CA LEU A 399 -11.90 -4.04 8.27
C LEU A 399 -11.26 -3.82 9.66
N TYR A 400 -9.95 -3.64 9.75
CA TYR A 400 -9.25 -3.37 11.02
C TYR A 400 -9.32 -1.90 11.46
N MET A 401 -9.64 -1.00 10.52
CA MET A 401 -10.05 0.38 10.81
C MET A 401 -11.24 0.39 11.79
N LEU A 402 -12.24 -0.46 11.53
CA LEU A 402 -13.46 -0.61 12.30
C LEU A 402 -13.22 -1.25 13.67
N THR A 403 -14.01 -0.84 14.65
CA THR A 403 -14.03 -1.43 15.99
C THR A 403 -14.59 -2.85 15.96
N ASN A 404 -14.32 -3.63 17.00
CA ASN A 404 -14.80 -5.01 17.08
C ASN A 404 -16.33 -5.10 17.13
N ASP A 405 -17.02 -4.09 17.66
CA ASP A 405 -18.49 -4.08 17.74
C ASP A 405 -19.15 -3.64 16.41
N GLU A 406 -18.52 -2.74 15.66
CA GLU A 406 -18.93 -2.42 14.29
C GLU A 406 -18.80 -3.66 13.38
N VAL A 407 -17.69 -4.41 13.49
CA VAL A 407 -17.50 -5.67 12.74
C VAL A 407 -18.55 -6.71 13.09
N LYS A 408 -18.95 -6.84 14.36
CA LYS A 408 -20.05 -7.72 14.75
C LYS A 408 -21.35 -7.30 14.05
N THR A 409 -21.68 -6.02 14.08
CA THR A 409 -22.89 -5.47 13.46
C THR A 409 -22.95 -5.81 11.95
N ILE A 410 -21.83 -5.68 11.24
CA ILE A 410 -21.73 -6.05 9.82
C ILE A 410 -22.01 -7.54 9.61
N ILE A 411 -21.33 -8.43 10.35
CA ILE A 411 -21.52 -9.88 10.27
C ILE A 411 -22.99 -10.27 10.46
N GLU A 412 -23.67 -9.64 11.42
CA GLU A 412 -25.09 -9.90 11.67
C GLU A 412 -25.97 -9.46 10.51
N SER A 413 -25.72 -8.29 9.95
CA SER A 413 -26.45 -7.78 8.80
C SER A 413 -26.26 -8.62 7.53
N MET A 414 -25.07 -9.19 7.35
CA MET A 414 -24.72 -10.03 6.19
C MET A 414 -25.22 -11.47 6.32
N GLY A 415 -25.70 -11.89 7.51
CA GLY A 415 -25.99 -13.29 7.77
C GLY A 415 -24.76 -14.20 7.67
N ALA A 416 -23.56 -13.63 7.85
CA ALA A 416 -22.30 -14.33 7.72
C ALA A 416 -21.99 -15.18 8.97
N LYS A 417 -20.96 -16.03 8.86
CA LYS A 417 -20.54 -16.91 9.96
C LYS A 417 -20.12 -16.08 11.19
N LYS A 418 -20.74 -16.37 12.34
CA LYS A 418 -20.51 -15.64 13.61
C LYS A 418 -19.40 -16.25 14.51
N ARG A 419 -18.79 -17.36 14.10
CA ARG A 419 -17.74 -18.07 14.87
C ARG A 419 -16.37 -17.90 14.21
N GLY A 420 -15.32 -17.83 15.02
CA GLY A 420 -13.95 -17.63 14.55
C GLY A 420 -13.62 -16.17 14.27
N ASN A 421 -12.66 -15.91 13.40
CA ASN A 421 -12.27 -14.55 13.04
C ASN A 421 -13.35 -13.89 12.18
N LEU A 422 -14.03 -12.90 12.76
CA LEU A 422 -15.15 -12.22 12.10
C LEU A 422 -14.74 -11.42 10.87
N ARG A 423 -13.56 -10.79 10.87
CA ARG A 423 -13.07 -10.02 9.72
C ARG A 423 -12.78 -10.96 8.54
N GLN A 424 -12.17 -12.11 8.82
CA GLN A 424 -11.96 -13.15 7.81
C GLN A 424 -13.28 -13.68 7.24
N ASN A 425 -14.28 -13.92 8.09
CA ASN A 425 -15.60 -14.36 7.63
C ASN A 425 -16.28 -13.34 6.71
N ILE A 426 -16.05 -12.03 6.90
CA ILE A 426 -16.53 -10.98 5.98
C ILE A 426 -15.83 -11.14 4.61
N LEU A 427 -14.50 -11.22 4.59
CA LEU A 427 -13.73 -11.36 3.36
C LEU A 427 -14.15 -12.62 2.57
N GLU A 428 -14.28 -13.76 3.26
CA GLU A 428 -14.74 -15.01 2.65
C GLU A 428 -16.15 -14.90 2.05
N ALA A 429 -17.05 -14.13 2.67
CA ALA A 429 -18.40 -13.93 2.14
C ALA A 429 -18.37 -13.25 0.76
N PHE A 430 -17.51 -12.24 0.58
CA PHE A 430 -17.37 -11.53 -0.70
C PHE A 430 -16.54 -12.32 -1.72
N ALA A 431 -15.49 -13.03 -1.29
CA ALA A 431 -14.71 -13.91 -2.16
C ALA A 431 -15.61 -15.00 -2.78
N ASN A 432 -16.40 -15.69 -1.96
CA ASN A 432 -17.31 -16.73 -2.40
C ASN A 432 -18.42 -16.21 -3.34
N ALA A 433 -18.90 -14.98 -3.12
CA ALA A 433 -19.90 -14.37 -3.99
C ALA A 433 -19.33 -14.13 -5.40
N ASN A 434 -18.10 -13.62 -5.50
CA ASN A 434 -17.41 -13.42 -6.77
C ASN A 434 -17.09 -14.76 -7.46
N ASP A 435 -16.63 -15.77 -6.71
CA ASP A 435 -16.37 -17.10 -7.28
C ASP A 435 -17.63 -17.76 -7.83
N LYS A 436 -18.79 -17.61 -7.17
CA LYS A 436 -20.08 -18.08 -7.71
C LYS A 436 -20.43 -17.42 -9.04
N LEU A 437 -20.13 -16.12 -9.18
CA LEU A 437 -20.34 -15.40 -10.45
C LEU A 437 -19.38 -15.90 -11.55
N ILE A 438 -18.12 -16.20 -11.20
CA ILE A 438 -17.15 -16.78 -12.13
C ILE A 438 -17.56 -18.19 -12.56
N ASP A 439 -18.08 -19.01 -11.64
CA ASP A 439 -18.56 -20.36 -11.96
C ASP A 439 -19.80 -20.36 -12.84
N ASN A 440 -20.59 -19.29 -12.79
CA ASN A 440 -21.76 -19.06 -13.63
C ASN A 440 -21.52 -17.99 -14.71
N TYR A 441 -20.26 -17.78 -15.11
CA TYR A 441 -19.86 -16.70 -16.00
C TYR A 441 -20.55 -16.74 -17.37
N GLU A 442 -20.80 -17.92 -17.91
CA GLU A 442 -21.58 -18.08 -19.16
C GLU A 442 -23.04 -17.62 -19.00
N ALA A 443 -23.69 -18.01 -17.90
CA ALA A 443 -25.05 -17.58 -17.58
C ALA A 443 -25.13 -16.06 -17.39
N LEU A 444 -24.12 -15.47 -16.75
CA LEU A 444 -23.97 -14.04 -16.60
C LEU A 444 -23.84 -13.34 -17.96
N ALA A 445 -23.01 -13.87 -18.85
CA ALA A 445 -22.84 -13.34 -20.21
C ALA A 445 -24.15 -13.36 -21.00
N GLN A 446 -24.91 -14.46 -20.90
CA GLN A 446 -26.19 -14.69 -21.59
C GLN A 446 -27.37 -13.93 -20.98
N ARG A 447 -27.14 -13.21 -19.87
CA ARG A 447 -28.19 -12.53 -19.10
C ARG A 447 -29.28 -13.49 -18.61
N ASP A 448 -28.91 -14.73 -18.30
CA ASP A 448 -29.85 -15.76 -17.79
C ASP A 448 -30.09 -15.59 -16.29
N VAL A 449 -30.97 -14.65 -15.95
CA VAL A 449 -31.36 -14.34 -14.56
C VAL A 449 -32.00 -15.54 -13.86
N ASN A 450 -32.65 -16.44 -14.59
CA ASN A 450 -33.31 -17.58 -13.98
C ASN A 450 -32.26 -18.59 -13.51
N LEU A 451 -31.31 -18.94 -14.37
CA LEU A 451 -30.22 -19.84 -14.02
C LEU A 451 -29.35 -19.24 -12.88
N LEU A 452 -29.08 -17.93 -12.92
CA LEU A 452 -28.36 -17.27 -11.83
C LEU A 452 -29.12 -17.35 -10.49
N ARG A 453 -30.44 -17.14 -10.49
CA ARG A 453 -31.26 -17.29 -9.28
C ARG A 453 -31.30 -18.72 -8.75
N GLU A 454 -31.39 -19.71 -9.64
CA GLU A 454 -31.31 -21.13 -9.28
C GLU A 454 -29.98 -21.48 -8.57
N GLN A 455 -28.91 -20.79 -8.94
CA GLN A 455 -27.58 -20.91 -8.33
C GLN A 455 -27.39 -20.01 -7.09
N ASN A 456 -28.48 -19.45 -6.56
CA ASN A 456 -28.49 -18.52 -5.42
C ASN A 456 -27.68 -17.24 -5.66
N ILE A 457 -27.62 -16.75 -6.91
CA ILE A 457 -27.03 -15.47 -7.28
C ILE A 457 -28.16 -14.47 -7.47
N SER A 458 -28.25 -13.50 -6.56
CA SER A 458 -29.24 -12.43 -6.62
C SER A 458 -28.67 -11.21 -7.33
N ILE A 459 -29.00 -11.05 -8.62
CA ILE A 459 -28.62 -9.91 -9.44
C ILE A 459 -29.82 -9.37 -10.22
N THR A 460 -29.94 -8.05 -10.36
CA THR A 460 -31.01 -7.44 -11.18
C THR A 460 -30.62 -7.39 -12.66
N GLU A 461 -31.60 -7.37 -13.56
CA GLU A 461 -31.33 -7.33 -15.01
C GLU A 461 -30.53 -6.08 -15.44
N SER A 462 -30.72 -4.95 -14.74
CA SER A 462 -29.97 -3.71 -14.96
C SER A 462 -28.49 -3.82 -14.60
N GLU A 463 -28.12 -4.70 -13.67
CA GLU A 463 -26.75 -4.83 -13.16
C GLU A 463 -25.91 -5.84 -13.92
N ILE A 464 -26.52 -6.74 -14.70
CA ILE A 464 -25.82 -7.85 -15.39
C ILE A 464 -24.67 -7.36 -16.27
N GLY A 465 -24.86 -6.28 -17.04
CA GLY A 465 -23.82 -5.77 -17.93
C GLY A 465 -22.57 -5.35 -17.15
N LEU A 466 -22.77 -4.51 -16.15
CA LEU A 466 -21.71 -4.04 -15.25
C LEU A 466 -21.05 -5.20 -14.51
N LYS A 467 -21.83 -6.17 -14.02
CA LYS A 467 -21.28 -7.34 -13.34
C LYS A 467 -20.51 -8.26 -14.26
N PHE A 468 -20.91 -8.39 -15.53
CA PHE A 468 -20.16 -9.13 -16.52
C PHE A 468 -18.80 -8.47 -16.80
N GLU A 469 -18.75 -7.15 -16.96
CA GLU A 469 -17.49 -6.38 -17.08
C GLU A 469 -16.58 -6.60 -15.87
N GLU A 470 -17.13 -6.46 -14.65
CA GLU A 470 -16.42 -6.65 -13.38
C GLU A 470 -15.86 -8.08 -13.22
N VAL A 471 -16.66 -9.10 -13.55
CA VAL A 471 -16.22 -10.50 -13.48
C VAL A 471 -15.20 -10.81 -14.58
N THR A 472 -15.35 -10.25 -15.78
CA THR A 472 -14.35 -10.38 -16.87
C THR A 472 -12.99 -9.86 -16.41
N LYS A 473 -12.98 -8.66 -15.80
CA LYS A 473 -11.75 -8.07 -15.22
C LYS A 473 -11.17 -8.98 -14.13
N SER A 474 -12.00 -9.49 -13.22
CA SER A 474 -11.55 -10.42 -12.18
C SER A 474 -10.93 -11.70 -12.76
N ILE A 475 -11.44 -12.22 -13.88
CA ILE A 475 -10.85 -13.39 -14.54
C ILE A 475 -9.47 -13.06 -15.10
N PHE A 476 -9.30 -11.89 -15.73
CA PHE A 476 -7.98 -11.46 -16.23
C PHE A 476 -6.96 -11.25 -15.11
N GLU A 477 -7.36 -10.65 -13.98
CA GLU A 477 -6.51 -10.53 -12.79
C GLU A 477 -6.10 -11.92 -12.27
N GLN A 478 -7.02 -12.88 -12.20
CA GLN A 478 -6.72 -14.27 -11.79
C GLN A 478 -5.82 -15.02 -12.78
N LEU A 479 -5.81 -14.64 -14.05
CA LEU A 479 -4.87 -15.13 -15.06
C LEU A 479 -3.47 -14.48 -14.95
N GLY A 480 -3.26 -13.60 -13.97
CA GLY A 480 -1.99 -12.90 -13.73
C GLY A 480 -1.75 -11.74 -14.70
N LEU A 481 -2.81 -11.18 -15.28
CA LEU A 481 -2.71 -10.03 -16.18
C LEU A 481 -2.77 -8.72 -15.39
N ASP A 482 -1.99 -7.74 -15.84
CA ASP A 482 -1.96 -6.41 -15.25
C ASP A 482 -3.06 -5.52 -15.84
N ILE A 483 -4.03 -5.12 -14.99
CA ILE A 483 -5.15 -4.27 -15.41
C ILE A 483 -4.82 -2.81 -15.10
N ASP A 484 -4.60 -2.02 -16.14
CA ASP A 484 -4.16 -0.63 -16.04
C ASP A 484 -5.36 0.32 -15.91
N GLU A 485 -5.79 0.51 -14.67
CA GLU A 485 -6.87 1.43 -14.32
C GLU A 485 -6.52 2.90 -14.53
N ASP A 486 -5.25 3.27 -14.42
CA ASP A 486 -4.79 4.65 -14.59
C ASP A 486 -4.93 5.08 -16.05
N VAL A 487 -4.45 4.24 -16.98
CA VAL A 487 -4.66 4.46 -18.42
C VAL A 487 -6.15 4.44 -18.74
N ARG A 488 -6.91 3.47 -18.21
CA ARG A 488 -8.36 3.40 -18.43
C ARG A 488 -9.06 4.70 -18.00
N ARG A 489 -8.73 5.26 -16.84
CA ARG A 489 -9.27 6.54 -16.36
C ARG A 489 -8.90 7.70 -17.27
N SER A 490 -7.64 7.75 -17.71
CA SER A 490 -7.13 8.85 -18.53
C SER A 490 -7.74 8.93 -19.93
N ILE A 491 -8.15 7.80 -20.52
CA ILE A 491 -8.83 7.76 -21.83
C ILE A 491 -10.36 7.89 -21.72
N ASN A 492 -10.93 7.64 -20.54
CA ASN A 492 -12.37 7.64 -20.35
C ASN A 492 -12.94 9.06 -20.32
N THR A 493 -14.13 9.21 -20.89
CA THR A 493 -14.89 10.48 -20.91
C THR A 493 -16.32 10.24 -20.47
N ALA A 494 -17.10 11.32 -20.37
CA ALA A 494 -18.54 11.20 -20.14
C ALA A 494 -19.26 10.35 -21.20
N LYS A 495 -18.74 10.31 -22.44
CA LYS A 495 -19.36 9.64 -23.60
C LYS A 495 -18.82 8.25 -23.87
N ASP A 496 -17.49 8.13 -23.93
CA ASP A 496 -16.82 6.87 -24.29
C ASP A 496 -16.05 6.37 -23.05
N LYS A 497 -16.37 5.15 -22.61
CA LYS A 497 -15.83 4.49 -21.41
C LYS A 497 -15.38 3.07 -21.77
N ALA A 498 -14.08 2.86 -21.86
CA ALA A 498 -13.52 1.53 -22.04
C ALA A 498 -13.75 0.69 -20.78
N ASP A 499 -14.10 -0.57 -20.98
CA ASP A 499 -14.41 -1.49 -19.89
C ASP A 499 -13.12 -1.89 -19.17
N ILE A 500 -12.09 -2.33 -19.92
CA ILE A 500 -10.85 -2.90 -19.37
C ILE A 500 -9.65 -2.44 -20.21
N ILE A 501 -8.52 -2.14 -19.55
CA ILE A 501 -7.22 -1.96 -20.21
C ILE A 501 -6.23 -2.94 -19.58
N ILE A 502 -5.56 -3.74 -20.41
CA ILE A 502 -4.56 -4.71 -19.96
C ILE A 502 -3.19 -4.20 -20.40
N SER A 503 -2.28 -4.01 -19.45
CA SER A 503 -0.90 -3.63 -19.73
C SER A 503 -0.09 -4.83 -20.24
N LEU A 504 0.61 -4.65 -21.36
CA LEU A 504 1.59 -5.61 -21.89
C LEU A 504 3.03 -5.18 -21.61
N SER A 505 3.26 -3.86 -21.61
CA SER A 505 4.52 -3.19 -21.32
C SER A 505 4.23 -1.73 -20.95
N GLU A 506 5.26 -0.92 -20.68
CA GLU A 506 5.05 0.51 -20.41
C GLU A 506 4.27 1.22 -21.52
N ASP A 507 4.50 0.87 -22.78
CA ASP A 507 3.88 1.55 -23.91
C ASP A 507 2.77 0.73 -24.57
N ASP A 508 2.72 -0.59 -24.34
CA ASP A 508 1.80 -1.48 -25.04
C ASP A 508 0.59 -1.89 -24.20
N VAL A 509 -0.60 -1.76 -24.77
CA VAL A 509 -1.85 -2.13 -24.10
C VAL A 509 -2.76 -3.01 -24.98
N ILE A 510 -3.59 -3.83 -24.33
CA ILE A 510 -4.79 -4.43 -24.94
C ILE A 510 -6.01 -3.69 -24.40
N ILE A 511 -6.92 -3.32 -25.29
CA ILE A 511 -8.22 -2.75 -24.90
C ILE A 511 -9.23 -3.90 -24.82
N GLY A 512 -9.81 -4.12 -23.65
CA GLY A 512 -10.85 -5.12 -23.41
C GLY A 512 -12.25 -4.50 -23.46
N GLU A 513 -13.17 -5.15 -24.17
CA GLU A 513 -14.59 -4.80 -24.22
C GLU A 513 -15.44 -6.03 -23.87
N ALA A 514 -16.36 -5.91 -22.92
CA ALA A 514 -17.20 -7.01 -22.46
C ALA A 514 -18.66 -6.76 -22.86
N LYS A 515 -19.23 -7.66 -23.66
CA LYS A 515 -20.61 -7.55 -24.16
C LYS A 515 -21.47 -8.70 -23.65
N THR A 516 -22.69 -8.36 -23.26
CA THR A 516 -23.74 -9.35 -22.92
C THR A 516 -24.83 -9.33 -23.99
N CYS A 517 -25.46 -10.48 -24.23
CA CYS A 517 -26.63 -10.57 -25.11
C CYS A 517 -27.64 -11.57 -24.55
N LYS A 518 -28.92 -11.31 -24.77
CA LYS A 518 -30.02 -12.17 -24.36
C LYS A 518 -30.42 -13.03 -25.54
N ASN A 519 -30.15 -14.33 -25.47
CA ASN A 519 -30.42 -15.35 -26.49
C ASN A 519 -29.73 -15.11 -27.85
N GLY A 520 -29.10 -16.15 -28.39
CA GLY A 520 -28.41 -16.10 -29.69
C GLY A 520 -27.10 -15.33 -29.66
N ASP A 521 -26.54 -15.09 -30.84
CA ASP A 521 -25.19 -14.57 -30.98
C ASP A 521 -25.10 -13.03 -30.95
N PHE A 522 -23.96 -12.53 -30.47
CA PHE A 522 -23.66 -11.10 -30.54
C PHE A 522 -23.34 -10.70 -31.98
N ALA A 523 -24.20 -9.84 -32.57
CA ALA A 523 -24.14 -9.46 -33.98
C ALA A 523 -23.92 -7.95 -34.24
N LYS A 524 -23.76 -7.12 -33.19
CA LYS A 524 -23.70 -5.64 -33.32
C LYS A 524 -22.29 -5.12 -33.65
N TYR A 525 -21.72 -5.55 -34.77
CA TYR A 525 -20.34 -5.19 -35.14
C TYR A 525 -20.14 -3.69 -35.37
N SER A 526 -20.98 -3.04 -36.18
CA SER A 526 -20.80 -1.63 -36.56
C SER A 526 -20.71 -0.66 -35.39
N THR A 527 -21.53 -0.86 -34.35
CA THR A 527 -21.54 -0.03 -33.15
C THR A 527 -20.30 -0.31 -32.30
N THR A 528 -19.94 -1.59 -32.14
CA THR A 528 -18.78 -2.02 -31.36
C THR A 528 -17.48 -1.57 -31.99
N SER A 529 -17.31 -1.73 -33.31
CA SER A 529 -16.13 -1.26 -34.07
C SER A 529 -15.92 0.25 -33.91
N ARG A 530 -16.99 1.07 -34.02
CA ARG A 530 -16.90 2.52 -33.79
C ARG A 530 -16.44 2.86 -32.37
N GLN A 531 -16.96 2.13 -31.38
CA GLN A 531 -16.64 2.32 -29.97
C GLN A 531 -15.16 2.00 -29.70
N VAL A 532 -14.68 0.83 -30.12
CA VAL A 532 -13.30 0.41 -29.87
C VAL A 532 -12.29 1.26 -30.65
N LYS A 533 -12.62 1.72 -31.87
CA LYS A 533 -11.80 2.68 -32.63
C LYS A 533 -11.61 4.01 -31.90
N ALA A 534 -12.66 4.50 -31.24
CA ALA A 534 -12.55 5.70 -30.41
C ALA A 534 -11.61 5.49 -29.22
N TYR A 535 -11.62 4.31 -28.60
CA TYR A 535 -10.70 3.97 -27.51
C TYR A 535 -9.25 3.88 -27.99
N VAL A 536 -9.02 3.22 -29.14
CA VAL A 536 -7.69 3.10 -29.74
C VAL A 536 -7.06 4.46 -29.97
N ASN A 537 -7.78 5.35 -30.66
CA ASN A 537 -7.30 6.70 -30.96
C ASN A 537 -6.94 7.50 -29.70
N ARG A 538 -7.66 7.27 -28.58
CA ARG A 538 -7.39 7.96 -27.31
C ARG A 538 -6.18 7.39 -26.59
N CYS A 539 -6.03 6.07 -26.54
CA CYS A 539 -4.82 5.44 -26.03
C CYS A 539 -3.58 5.94 -26.79
N GLU A 540 -3.67 5.99 -28.12
CA GLU A 540 -2.58 6.48 -28.98
C GLU A 540 -2.29 7.97 -28.77
N SER A 541 -3.32 8.79 -28.52
CA SER A 541 -3.12 10.21 -28.18
C SER A 541 -2.41 10.44 -26.84
N LEU A 542 -2.43 9.45 -25.94
CA LEU A 542 -1.66 9.45 -24.70
C LEU A 542 -0.24 8.89 -24.87
N GLY A 543 0.15 8.52 -26.09
CA GLY A 543 1.46 7.94 -26.39
C GLY A 543 1.56 6.43 -26.15
N LYS A 544 0.44 5.74 -25.88
CA LYS A 544 0.41 4.27 -25.75
C LYS A 544 0.13 3.62 -27.11
N ARG A 545 0.79 2.50 -27.40
CA ARG A 545 0.51 1.66 -28.57
C ARG A 545 -0.55 0.61 -28.19
N VAL A 546 -1.62 0.52 -28.99
CA VAL A 546 -2.63 -0.52 -28.81
C VAL A 546 -2.23 -1.75 -29.60
N ALA A 547 -1.84 -2.82 -28.91
CA ALA A 547 -1.45 -4.07 -29.54
C ALA A 547 -2.66 -4.82 -30.13
N GLN A 548 -3.78 -4.82 -29.40
CA GLN A 548 -5.00 -5.55 -29.78
C GLN A 548 -6.22 -4.96 -29.08
N VAL A 549 -7.39 -5.07 -29.72
CA VAL A 549 -8.70 -4.98 -29.06
C VAL A 549 -9.23 -6.39 -28.81
N LEU A 550 -9.54 -6.73 -27.56
CA LEU A 550 -10.12 -8.00 -27.16
C LEU A 550 -11.60 -7.82 -26.80
N ILE A 551 -12.49 -8.43 -27.58
CA ILE A 551 -13.93 -8.40 -27.32
C ILE A 551 -14.34 -9.74 -26.71
N VAL A 552 -15.01 -9.69 -25.55
CA VAL A 552 -15.54 -10.86 -24.86
C VAL A 552 -17.07 -10.83 -24.89
N ALA A 553 -17.71 -11.90 -25.36
CA ALA A 553 -19.17 -12.02 -25.45
C ALA A 553 -19.62 -13.47 -25.24
N PRO A 554 -20.92 -13.77 -25.05
CA PRO A 554 -21.39 -15.16 -24.90
C PRO A 554 -21.02 -16.03 -26.11
N SER A 555 -21.33 -15.52 -27.30
CA SER A 555 -21.01 -16.08 -28.62
C SER A 555 -21.05 -14.96 -29.66
N PHE A 556 -20.48 -15.20 -30.84
CA PHE A 556 -20.43 -14.23 -31.94
C PHE A 556 -21.10 -14.79 -33.18
N SER A 557 -21.87 -13.96 -33.89
CA SER A 557 -22.47 -14.39 -35.17
C SER A 557 -21.37 -14.50 -36.22
N GLN A 558 -21.56 -15.37 -37.21
CA GLN A 558 -20.59 -15.55 -38.30
C GLN A 558 -20.24 -14.22 -39.00
N ASP A 559 -21.24 -13.40 -39.31
CA ASP A 559 -21.06 -12.07 -39.91
C ASP A 559 -20.19 -11.14 -39.05
N PHE A 560 -20.29 -11.25 -37.72
CA PHE A 560 -19.48 -10.47 -36.78
C PHE A 560 -18.02 -10.91 -36.82
N VAL A 561 -17.78 -12.23 -36.85
CA VAL A 561 -16.43 -12.80 -36.93
C VAL A 561 -15.76 -12.38 -38.24
N GLU A 562 -16.45 -12.52 -39.37
CA GLU A 562 -15.94 -12.12 -40.68
C GLU A 562 -15.66 -10.62 -40.74
N ALA A 563 -16.57 -9.78 -40.23
CA ALA A 563 -16.36 -8.34 -40.21
C ALA A 563 -15.18 -7.92 -39.32
N ALA A 564 -14.97 -8.60 -38.18
CA ALA A 564 -13.83 -8.35 -37.30
C ALA A 564 -12.49 -8.77 -37.92
N GLU A 565 -12.47 -9.87 -38.67
CA GLU A 565 -11.28 -10.33 -39.40
C GLU A 565 -10.92 -9.44 -40.59
N MET A 566 -11.91 -8.75 -41.18
CA MET A 566 -11.72 -7.81 -42.28
C MET A 566 -11.42 -6.37 -41.83
N ASP A 567 -11.44 -6.05 -40.52
CA ASP A 567 -11.10 -4.70 -40.05
C ASP A 567 -9.62 -4.40 -40.29
N THR A 568 -9.35 -3.37 -41.07
CA THR A 568 -7.97 -2.96 -41.42
C THR A 568 -7.45 -1.82 -40.55
N GLU A 569 -8.32 -1.19 -39.77
CA GLU A 569 -7.95 -0.05 -38.92
C GLU A 569 -7.49 -0.52 -37.54
N VAL A 570 -8.06 -1.60 -37.02
CA VAL A 570 -7.80 -2.09 -35.66
C VAL A 570 -7.71 -3.60 -35.64
N ASN A 571 -6.70 -4.14 -34.95
CA ASN A 571 -6.58 -5.58 -34.74
C ASN A 571 -7.58 -6.04 -33.67
N ILE A 572 -8.58 -6.84 -34.07
CA ILE A 572 -9.64 -7.32 -33.17
C ILE A 572 -9.50 -8.83 -32.92
N SER A 573 -9.44 -9.20 -31.65
CA SER A 573 -9.56 -10.57 -31.15
C SER A 573 -10.94 -10.78 -30.54
N LEU A 574 -11.56 -11.92 -30.83
CA LEU A 574 -12.84 -12.30 -30.26
C LEU A 574 -12.66 -13.50 -29.33
N LEU A 575 -13.24 -13.44 -28.13
CA LEU A 575 -13.20 -14.54 -27.18
C LEU A 575 -14.59 -14.80 -26.59
N GLU A 576 -15.08 -16.02 -26.73
CA GLU A 576 -16.35 -16.41 -26.13
C GLU A 576 -16.20 -16.52 -24.60
N ALA A 577 -17.26 -16.17 -23.87
CA ALA A 577 -17.26 -16.16 -22.40
C ALA A 577 -16.94 -17.55 -21.83
N GLY A 578 -17.54 -18.61 -22.37
CA GLY A 578 -17.21 -19.99 -22.00
C GLY A 578 -15.77 -20.37 -22.36
N GLY A 579 -15.23 -19.80 -23.46
CA GLY A 579 -13.84 -19.93 -23.82
C GLY A 579 -12.89 -19.30 -22.78
N LEU A 580 -13.20 -18.10 -22.31
CA LEU A 580 -12.42 -17.44 -21.25
C LEU A 580 -12.50 -18.19 -19.91
N LYS A 581 -13.69 -18.66 -19.51
CA LYS A 581 -13.87 -19.49 -18.31
C LYS A 581 -13.04 -20.78 -18.40
N LYS A 582 -13.04 -21.44 -19.55
CA LYS A 582 -12.22 -22.64 -19.80
C LYS A 582 -10.71 -22.39 -19.68
N ILE A 583 -10.24 -21.23 -20.15
CA ILE A 583 -8.84 -20.81 -20.01
C ILE A 583 -8.50 -20.64 -18.53
N LEU A 584 -9.38 -20.00 -17.75
CA LEU A 584 -9.20 -19.84 -16.30
C LEU A 584 -9.19 -21.19 -15.56
N ASP A 585 -10.11 -22.08 -15.88
CA ASP A 585 -10.18 -23.39 -15.23
C ASP A 585 -8.93 -24.23 -15.52
N ALA A 586 -8.42 -24.18 -16.76
CA ALA A 586 -7.15 -24.83 -17.13
C ALA A 586 -5.94 -24.21 -16.40
N TYR A 587 -5.96 -22.89 -16.19
CA TYR A 587 -4.95 -22.17 -15.43
C TYR A 587 -4.96 -22.59 -13.95
N LYS A 588 -6.12 -22.59 -13.30
CA LYS A 588 -6.29 -22.98 -11.88
C LYS A 588 -5.96 -24.45 -11.63
N ALA A 589 -6.17 -25.33 -12.61
CA ALA A 589 -5.86 -26.76 -12.48
C ALA A 589 -4.35 -27.06 -12.45
N ARG A 590 -3.49 -26.11 -12.82
CA ARG A 590 -2.02 -26.28 -12.83
C ARG A 590 -1.39 -25.66 -11.60
N ARG A 591 -0.34 -26.32 -11.09
CA ARG A 591 0.41 -25.85 -9.90
C ARG A 591 1.23 -24.60 -10.17
N ASN A 592 1.85 -24.50 -11.34
CA ASN A 592 2.65 -23.35 -11.79
C ASN A 592 2.25 -22.99 -13.24
N PRO A 593 1.05 -22.44 -13.45
CA PRO A 593 0.58 -22.11 -14.79
C PRO A 593 1.45 -21.01 -15.41
N LYS A 594 1.69 -21.10 -16.72
CA LYS A 594 2.34 -20.02 -17.49
C LYS A 594 1.33 -19.44 -18.46
N PHE A 595 0.91 -18.22 -18.20
CA PHE A 595 0.00 -17.49 -19.07
C PHE A 595 0.65 -16.19 -19.56
N SER A 596 0.35 -15.80 -20.80
CA SER A 596 0.83 -14.55 -21.38
C SER A 596 -0.31 -13.87 -22.11
N ALA A 597 -0.52 -12.58 -21.85
CA ALA A 597 -1.51 -11.76 -22.56
C ALA A 597 -1.30 -11.75 -24.08
N LYS A 598 -0.08 -12.04 -24.58
CA LYS A 598 0.19 -12.22 -26.02
C LYS A 598 -0.62 -13.35 -26.66
N LEU A 599 -1.16 -14.28 -25.88
CA LEU A 599 -2.07 -15.31 -26.39
C LEU A 599 -3.41 -14.71 -26.86
N PHE A 600 -3.74 -13.49 -26.42
CA PHE A 600 -4.91 -12.75 -26.84
C PHE A 600 -4.67 -11.81 -28.02
N THR A 601 -3.45 -11.71 -28.57
CA THR A 601 -3.13 -10.80 -29.68
C THR A 601 -3.24 -11.46 -31.06
N LYS A 602 -4.03 -12.54 -31.19
CA LYS A 602 -4.31 -13.19 -32.48
C LYS A 602 -5.65 -12.67 -33.01
N GLY A 603 -5.64 -12.07 -34.20
CA GLY A 603 -6.87 -11.58 -34.83
C GLY A 603 -7.91 -12.68 -35.08
N GLY A 604 -9.18 -12.29 -35.07
CA GLY A 604 -10.32 -13.18 -35.29
C GLY A 604 -10.76 -13.94 -34.04
N LEU A 605 -11.51 -15.02 -34.24
CA LEU A 605 -12.05 -15.83 -33.15
C LEU A 605 -10.98 -16.72 -32.49
N LEU A 606 -10.69 -16.45 -31.22
CA LEU A 606 -9.69 -17.15 -30.45
C LEU A 606 -10.13 -18.57 -30.11
N LYS A 607 -9.28 -19.54 -30.43
CA LYS A 607 -9.50 -20.96 -30.11
C LYS A 607 -9.12 -21.25 -28.65
N ALA A 608 -10.05 -21.03 -27.72
CA ALA A 608 -9.84 -21.23 -26.28
C ALA A 608 -9.25 -22.62 -25.94
N ASN A 609 -9.65 -23.67 -26.64
CA ASN A 609 -9.10 -25.03 -26.48
C ASN A 609 -7.59 -25.12 -26.74
N LEU A 610 -7.07 -24.35 -27.70
CA LEU A 610 -5.64 -24.33 -27.99
C LEU A 610 -4.88 -23.50 -26.94
N ILE A 611 -5.48 -22.40 -26.49
CA ILE A 611 -4.90 -21.57 -25.42
C ILE A 611 -4.81 -22.40 -24.13
N ALA A 612 -5.91 -23.00 -23.69
CA ALA A 612 -6.00 -23.81 -22.48
C ALA A 612 -5.04 -25.03 -22.48
N LYS A 613 -4.72 -25.60 -23.64
CA LYS A 613 -3.71 -26.68 -23.76
C LYS A 613 -2.28 -26.20 -23.57
N ASN A 614 -2.01 -24.92 -23.88
CA ASN A 614 -0.69 -24.32 -23.88
C ASN A 614 -0.33 -23.57 -22.58
N ILE A 615 -1.32 -23.22 -21.75
CA ILE A 615 -1.12 -23.00 -20.30
C ILE A 615 -0.59 -24.28 -19.72
#